data_AF-A0A7S0RME6-F1
#
_entry.id   AF-A0A7S0RME6-F1
#
_cell.length_a   1.000
_cell.length_b   1.000
_cell.length_c   1.000
_cell.angle_alpha   90.00
_cell.angle_beta   90.00
_cell.angle_gamma   90.00
#
_symmetry.space_group_name_H-M   'P 1'
#
loop_
_entity.id
_entity.type
_entity.pdbx_description
1 polymer ?
#
loop_
_entity_poly.entity_id
_entity_poly.type
_entity_poly.pdbx_seq_one_letter_code
_entity_poly.pdbx_strand_id
1 'polypeptide(L)'
;FDMRIYVAVTSFDPLRCYVYHDGLARFATERYSEDKADLKKRCVHLTNYSLNKKSAKFTQNETTDDEASGSKWSLSALRAHVEAERGAAAWAAIWRQVHTIIAGA
;
A
#
# COMPACT_ATOMS: atom_id res chain seq x y z
N PHE A 1 -7.08 -1.01 -0.92
CA PHE A 1 -5.84 -0.62 -0.23
C PHE A 1 -5.04 0.30 -1.15
N ASP A 2 -4.03 0.98 -0.64
CA ASP A 2 -3.05 1.71 -1.45
C ASP A 2 -1.61 1.28 -1.11
N MET A 3 -0.66 1.60 -1.99
CA MET A 3 0.77 1.36 -1.75
C MET A 3 1.51 2.69 -1.61
N ARG A 4 2.35 2.78 -0.57
CA ARG A 4 3.33 3.86 -0.38
C ARG A 4 4.71 3.33 -0.76
N ILE A 5 5.22 3.85 -1.88
CA ILE A 5 6.56 3.57 -2.38
C ILE A 5 7.46 4.75 -2.07
N TYR A 6 8.66 4.49 -1.56
CA TYR A 6 9.64 5.52 -1.23
C TYR A 6 10.66 5.61 -2.36
N VAL A 7 10.80 6.81 -2.91
CA VAL A 7 11.73 7.11 -4.01
C VAL A 7 12.62 8.26 -3.60
N ALA A 8 13.94 8.07 -3.68
CA ALA A 8 14.93 9.12 -3.49
C ALA A 8 15.44 9.58 -4.86
N VAL A 9 15.28 10.86 -5.18
CA VAL A 9 15.83 11.48 -6.39
C VAL A 9 17.09 12.24 -6.00
N THR A 10 18.23 11.87 -6.59
CA THR A 10 19.53 12.46 -6.24
C THR A 10 20.08 13.37 -7.33
N SER A 11 19.54 13.28 -8.54
CA SER A 11 19.95 14.10 -9.69
C SER A 11 18.78 14.21 -10.64
N PHE A 12 18.62 15.37 -11.28
CA PHE A 12 17.59 15.62 -12.29
C PHE A 12 18.16 15.68 -13.71
N ASP A 13 19.47 15.95 -13.84
CA ASP A 13 20.18 15.98 -15.12
C ASP A 13 21.63 15.46 -14.94
N PRO A 14 21.91 14.18 -15.25
CA PRO A 14 20.95 13.16 -15.69
C PRO A 14 20.00 12.75 -14.55
N LEU A 15 18.76 12.38 -14.88
CA LEU A 15 17.80 11.89 -13.88
C LEU A 15 18.34 10.63 -13.19
N ARG A 16 18.42 10.67 -11.86
CA ARG A 16 18.81 9.52 -11.03
C ARG A 16 17.85 9.38 -9.85
N CYS A 17 17.10 8.30 -9.87
CA CYS A 17 16.15 7.93 -8.83
C CYS A 17 16.44 6.54 -8.27
N TYR A 18 16.18 6.35 -6.99
CA TYR A 18 16.35 5.10 -6.26
C TYR A 18 15.05 4.73 -5.58
N VAL A 19 14.53 3.55 -5.88
CA VAL A 19 13.34 2.99 -5.20
C VAL A 19 13.83 2.22 -3.99
N TYR A 20 13.32 2.55 -2.80
CA TYR A 20 13.64 1.78 -1.60
C TYR A 20 13.09 0.35 -1.74
N HIS A 21 13.80 -0.63 -1.18
CA HIS A 21 13.49 -2.04 -1.37
C HIS A 21 12.18 -2.48 -0.70
N ASP A 22 11.70 -1.71 0.28
CA ASP A 22 10.42 -1.93 0.95
C ASP A 22 9.55 -0.67 0.91
N GLY A 23 8.29 -0.84 1.31
CA GLY A 23 7.28 0.21 1.35
C GLY A 23 6.17 -0.16 2.32
N LEU A 24 5.02 0.51 2.19
CA LEU A 24 3.87 0.22 3.03
C LEU A 24 2.63 -0.03 2.18
N ALA A 25 1.91 -1.10 2.46
CA ALA A 25 0.54 -1.28 2.00
C ALA A 25 -0.41 -0.80 3.09
N ARG A 26 -1.37 0.07 2.73
CA ARG A 26 -2.31 0.69 3.67
C ARG A 26 -3.73 0.25 3.33
N PHE A 27 -4.37 -0.38 4.29
CA PHE A 27 -5.72 -0.91 4.16
C PHE A 27 -6.72 0.04 4.83
N ALA A 28 -7.95 0.00 4.33
CA ALA A 28 -9.07 0.62 5.02
C ALA A 28 -9.43 -0.23 6.25
N THR A 29 -9.93 0.40 7.31
CA THR A 29 -10.30 -0.32 8.55
C THR A 29 -11.64 -1.06 8.46
N GLU A 30 -12.42 -0.78 7.40
CA GLU A 30 -13.69 -1.43 7.16
C GLU A 30 -13.71 -2.15 5.81
N ARG A 31 -14.48 -3.23 5.74
CA ARG A 31 -14.65 -4.01 4.50
C ARG A 31 -15.23 -3.12 3.41
N TYR A 32 -14.61 -3.17 2.24
CA TYR A 32 -15.07 -2.42 1.07
C TYR A 32 -16.51 -2.82 0.70
N SER A 33 -17.32 -1.81 0.38
CA SER A 33 -18.72 -1.92 -0.03
C SER A 33 -18.95 -0.97 -1.20
N GLU A 34 -19.76 -1.37 -2.18
CA GLU A 34 -20.17 -0.52 -3.30
C GLU A 34 -21.59 0.04 -3.13
N ASP A 35 -22.23 -0.29 -2.00
CA ASP A 35 -23.58 0.16 -1.73
C ASP A 35 -23.65 1.68 -1.65
N LYS A 36 -24.63 2.26 -2.34
CA LYS A 36 -24.83 3.72 -2.37
C LYS A 36 -25.04 4.31 -0.97
N ALA A 37 -25.57 3.51 -0.04
CA ALA A 37 -25.74 3.88 1.36
C ALA A 37 -24.40 4.05 2.10
N ASP A 38 -23.37 3.34 1.65
CA ASP A 38 -22.05 3.28 2.30
C ASP A 38 -21.05 4.29 1.73
N LEU A 39 -21.37 4.96 0.61
CA LEU A 39 -20.49 5.95 -0.04
C LEU A 39 -20.02 7.07 0.90
N LYS A 40 -20.80 7.41 1.93
CA LYS A 40 -20.41 8.42 2.94
C LYS A 40 -19.48 7.87 4.03
N LYS A 41 -19.34 6.55 4.15
CA LYS A 41 -18.49 5.87 5.15
C LYS A 41 -17.03 5.94 4.71
N ARG A 42 -16.34 7.00 5.14
CA ARG A 42 -14.95 7.26 4.77
C ARG A 42 -13.99 6.12 5.11
N CYS A 43 -14.20 5.39 6.22
CA CYS A 43 -13.35 4.27 6.63
C CYS A 43 -13.49 3.00 5.77
N VAL A 44 -14.47 2.95 4.85
CA VAL A 44 -14.65 1.89 3.84
C VAL A 44 -13.84 2.19 2.58
N HIS A 45 -13.78 3.46 2.19
CA HIS A 45 -13.26 3.88 0.88
C HIS A 45 -11.89 4.57 0.94
N LEU A 46 -11.54 5.14 2.09
CA LEU A 46 -10.29 5.87 2.27
C LEU A 46 -9.32 5.05 3.12
N THR A 47 -8.11 4.90 2.62
CA THR A 47 -7.00 4.16 3.24
C THR A 47 -6.06 5.08 4.02
N ASN A 48 -6.36 6.38 4.10
CA ASN A 48 -5.54 7.36 4.80
C ASN A 48 -5.40 7.01 6.28
N TYR A 49 -4.16 6.91 6.76
CA TYR A 49 -3.88 6.64 8.17
C TYR A 49 -4.51 7.68 9.11
N SER A 50 -4.46 8.97 8.77
CA SER A 50 -4.99 10.06 9.59
C SER A 50 -6.51 9.97 9.83
N LEU A 51 -7.24 9.35 8.90
CA LEU A 51 -8.67 9.09 9.01
C LEU A 51 -8.92 7.77 9.75
N ASN A 52 -8.23 6.71 9.35
CA ASN A 52 -8.43 5.38 9.91
C ASN A 52 -8.02 5.27 11.38
N LYS A 53 -6.99 6.00 11.84
CA LYS A 53 -6.56 5.99 13.26
C LYS A 53 -7.64 6.45 14.26
N LYS A 54 -8.69 7.14 13.78
CA LYS A 54 -9.82 7.60 14.61
C LYS A 54 -10.99 6.61 14.62
N SER A 55 -10.91 5.54 13.83
CA SER A 55 -11.94 4.50 13.78
C SER A 55 -11.85 3.61 15.01
N ALA A 56 -13.00 3.25 15.60
CA ALA A 56 -13.06 2.29 16.71
C ALA A 56 -12.60 0.88 16.30
N LYS A 57 -12.54 0.59 14.98
CA LYS A 57 -12.04 -0.67 14.41
C LYS A 57 -10.57 -0.59 13.99
N PHE A 58 -9.87 0.49 14.34
CA PHE A 58 -8.45 0.63 14.02
C PHE A 58 -7.61 -0.29 14.91
N THR A 59 -7.10 -1.36 14.34
CA THR A 59 -6.06 -2.17 14.99
C THR A 59 -4.72 -1.49 14.76
N GLN A 60 -4.16 -0.93 15.83
CA GLN A 60 -2.81 -0.38 15.82
C GLN A 60 -1.82 -1.54 15.89
N ASN A 61 -0.86 -1.61 14.96
CA ASN A 61 0.26 -2.54 15.10
C ASN A 61 1.05 -2.11 16.33
N GLU A 62 1.08 -2.95 17.37
CA GLU A 62 1.70 -2.62 18.66
C GLU A 62 3.24 -2.70 18.61
N THR A 63 3.79 -3.37 17.59
CA THR A 63 5.23 -3.59 17.43
C THR A 63 5.67 -3.37 15.98
N THR A 64 6.95 -3.04 15.80
CA THR A 64 7.62 -2.89 14.49
C THR A 64 7.78 -4.20 13.72
N ASP A 65 7.63 -5.34 14.40
CA ASP A 65 7.85 -6.70 13.86
C ASP A 65 6.57 -7.32 13.27
N ASP A 66 5.44 -6.64 13.39
CA ASP A 66 4.17 -7.09 12.84
C ASP A 66 4.06 -6.72 11.35
N GLU A 67 4.78 -7.47 10.51
CA GLU A 67 4.86 -7.22 9.06
C GLU A 67 3.52 -7.38 8.31
N ALA A 68 2.58 -8.13 8.90
CA ALA A 68 1.28 -8.47 8.30
C ALA A 68 0.09 -8.35 9.28
N SER A 69 0.14 -7.44 10.27
CA SER A 69 -0.98 -7.23 11.19
C SER A 69 -1.75 -5.92 10.90
N GLY A 70 -3.04 -5.92 11.20
CA GLY A 70 -3.90 -4.73 11.16
C GLY A 70 -4.10 -4.10 9.78
N SER A 71 -4.17 -2.77 9.73
CA SER A 71 -4.44 -1.98 8.52
C SER A 71 -3.18 -1.48 7.80
N LYS A 72 -2.00 -1.99 8.15
CA LYS A 72 -0.71 -1.58 7.60
C LYS A 72 0.21 -2.79 7.46
N TRP A 73 0.58 -3.13 6.23
CA TRP A 73 1.54 -4.20 5.95
C TRP A 73 2.84 -3.62 5.35
N SER A 74 3.94 -4.34 5.50
CA SER A 74 5.13 -4.10 4.68
C SER A 74 4.83 -4.42 3.21
N LEU A 75 5.62 -3.87 2.28
CA LEU A 75 5.48 -4.20 0.86
C LEU A 75 5.91 -5.63 0.59
N SER A 76 6.88 -6.15 1.35
CA SER A 76 7.28 -7.57 1.33
C SER A 76 6.14 -8.50 1.73
N ALA A 77 5.37 -8.18 2.76
CA ALA A 77 4.20 -8.96 3.17
C ALA A 77 3.09 -8.90 2.12
N LEU A 78 2.80 -7.71 1.56
CA LEU A 78 1.85 -7.58 0.45
C LEU A 78 2.29 -8.41 -0.76
N ARG A 79 3.57 -8.36 -1.12
CA ARG A 79 4.14 -9.17 -2.20
C ARG A 79 3.91 -10.65 -1.94
N ALA A 80 4.32 -11.17 -0.78
CA ALA A 80 4.16 -12.58 -0.44
C ALA A 80 2.68 -13.02 -0.53
N HIS A 81 1.76 -12.18 -0.05
CA HIS A 81 0.33 -12.44 -0.14
C HIS A 81 -0.19 -12.47 -1.59
N VAL A 82 0.19 -11.51 -2.43
CA VAL A 82 -0.20 -11.48 -3.85
C VAL A 82 0.39 -12.65 -4.62
N GLU A 83 1.66 -13.00 -4.37
CA GLU A 83 2.31 -14.13 -5.01
C GLU A 83 1.65 -15.46 -4.61
N ALA A 84 1.25 -15.62 -3.35
CA ALA A 84 0.52 -16.79 -2.88
C ALA A 84 -0.89 -16.89 -3.49
N GLU A 85 -1.62 -15.77 -3.61
CA GLU A 85 -3.00 -15.77 -4.08
C GLU A 85 -3.18 -15.73 -5.61
N ARG A 86 -2.23 -15.12 -6.33
CA ARG A 86 -2.35 -14.79 -7.76
C ARG A 86 -1.10 -15.16 -8.57
N GLY A 87 -0.05 -15.64 -7.92
CA GLY A 87 1.22 -16.04 -8.54
C GLY A 87 2.22 -14.91 -8.72
N ALA A 88 3.50 -15.28 -8.87
CA ALA A 88 4.61 -14.35 -9.04
C ALA A 88 4.47 -13.41 -10.26
N ALA A 89 3.84 -13.89 -11.33
CA ALA A 89 3.61 -13.09 -12.54
C ALA A 89 2.70 -11.87 -12.28
N ALA A 90 1.72 -12.00 -11.37
CA ALA A 90 0.83 -10.90 -11.01
C ALA A 90 1.59 -9.78 -10.28
N TRP A 91 2.43 -10.14 -9.30
CA TRP A 91 3.28 -9.17 -8.61
C TRP A 91 4.27 -8.50 -9.58
N ALA A 92 4.92 -9.28 -10.45
CA ALA A 92 5.84 -8.75 -11.45
C ALA A 92 5.17 -7.72 -12.38
N ALA A 93 3.92 -7.97 -12.80
CA ALA A 93 3.17 -7.03 -13.62
C ALA A 93 2.85 -5.73 -12.87
N ILE A 94 2.45 -5.80 -11.59
CA ILE A 94 2.20 -4.64 -10.73
C ILE A 94 3.50 -3.83 -10.57
N TRP A 95 4.59 -4.50 -10.21
CA TRP A 95 5.86 -3.83 -9.94
C TRP A 95 6.43 -3.16 -11.19
N ARG A 96 6.28 -3.78 -12.36
CA ARG A 96 6.65 -3.17 -13.63
C ARG A 96 5.91 -1.84 -13.85
N GLN A 97 4.60 -1.79 -13.61
CA GLN A 97 3.82 -0.56 -13.75
C GLN A 97 4.29 0.53 -12.78
N VAL A 98 4.62 0.16 -11.52
CA VAL A 98 5.18 1.09 -10.53
C VAL A 98 6.49 1.70 -11.04
N HIS A 99 7.41 0.89 -11.56
CA HIS A 99 8.68 1.37 -12.13
C HIS A 99 8.45 2.30 -13.32
N THR A 100 7.53 1.95 -14.23
CA THR A 100 7.15 2.78 -15.37
C THR A 100 6.65 4.16 -14.92
N ILE A 101 5.75 4.20 -13.92
CA ILE A 101 5.21 5.45 -13.38
C ILE A 101 6.30 6.32 -12.74
N ILE A 102 7.25 5.71 -12.02
CA ILE A 102 8.35 6.45 -11.35
C ILE A 102 9.35 7.00 -12.38
N ALA A 103 9.71 6.20 -13.38
CA ALA A 103 10.70 6.56 -14.39
C ALA A 103 10.15 7.49 -15.48
N GLY A 104 8.82 7.61 -15.61
CA GLY A 104 8.16 8.49 -16.58
C GLY A 104 8.35 8.06 -18.03
N ALA A 105 8.31 6.75 -18.30
CA ALA A 105 8.45 6.18 -19.65
C ALA A 105 7.12 5.64 -20.19
#